data_AF-A0A535UJY0-F1
#
_entry.id   AF-A0A535UJY0-F1
#
_cell.length_a   1.000
_cell.length_b   1.000
_cell.length_c   1.000
_cell.angle_alpha   90.00
_cell.angle_beta   90.00
_cell.angle_gamma   90.00
#
_symmetry.space_group_name_H-M   'P 1'
#
loop_
_entity.id
_entity.type
_entity.pdbx_description
1 polymer ?
#
loop_
_entity_poly.entity_id
_entity_poly.type
_entity_poly.pdbx_seq_one_letter_code
_entity_poly.pdbx_strand_id
1 'polypeptide(L)'
;MSDIISHPQRSVFDEELRTCRLAVTEMGELVDRAISGAMVGLMERDVDACAVVIAEDAHINELQREVREQSYMMILTQAPVARDLREIMGLLHMSAELERMGDHCVSIAKIARSLADFPELATHVDLPKMAQF
;
A
#
# COMPACT_ATOMS: atom_id res chain seq x y z
N MET A 1 27.75 37.06 -3.18
CA MET A 1 26.71 36.29 -2.46
C MET A 1 26.03 35.45 -3.51
N SER A 2 26.15 34.13 -3.39
CA SER A 2 25.89 33.14 -4.44
C SER A 2 24.48 33.21 -5.01
N ASP A 3 24.40 33.36 -6.32
CA ASP A 3 23.20 33.12 -7.08
C ASP A 3 22.76 31.65 -6.96
N ILE A 4 21.49 31.51 -6.60
CA ILE A 4 20.73 30.28 -6.48
C ILE A 4 20.47 29.77 -7.90
N ILE A 5 21.39 28.97 -8.44
CA ILE A 5 21.12 28.20 -9.65
C ILE A 5 20.43 26.90 -9.21
N SER A 6 19.11 26.94 -9.07
CA SER A 6 18.31 25.71 -9.02
C SER A 6 18.53 24.97 -10.33
N HIS A 7 19.27 23.87 -10.30
CA HIS A 7 19.52 23.08 -11.50
C HIS A 7 18.21 22.40 -11.92
N PRO A 8 17.72 22.60 -13.17
CA PRO A 8 16.41 22.11 -13.60
C PRO A 8 16.26 20.58 -13.49
N GLN A 9 17.36 19.82 -13.59
CA GLN A 9 17.35 18.37 -13.34
C GLN A 9 17.04 18.02 -11.88
N ARG A 10 17.49 18.84 -10.92
CA ARG A 10 17.22 18.60 -9.50
C ARG A 10 15.77 18.88 -9.13
N SER A 11 15.16 19.92 -9.71
CA SER A 11 13.73 20.18 -9.48
C SER A 11 12.83 19.11 -10.07
N VAL A 12 13.20 18.50 -11.21
CA VAL A 12 12.46 17.37 -11.78
C VAL A 12 12.58 16.13 -10.90
N PHE A 13 13.79 15.79 -10.47
CA PHE A 13 14.01 14.68 -9.55
C PHE A 13 13.23 14.83 -8.24
N ASP A 14 13.26 16.02 -7.63
CA ASP A 14 12.57 16.29 -6.36
C ASP A 14 11.05 16.11 -6.50
N GLU A 15 10.49 16.45 -7.67
CA GLU A 15 9.07 16.30 -7.99
C GLU A 15 8.67 14.85 -8.26
N GLU A 16 9.48 14.10 -9.01
CA GLU A 16 9.29 12.67 -9.23
C GLU A 16 9.36 11.91 -7.89
N LEU A 17 10.34 12.23 -7.05
CA LEU A 17 10.47 11.65 -5.72
C LEU A 17 9.29 12.02 -4.81
N ARG A 18 8.76 13.24 -4.93
CA ARG A 18 7.54 13.67 -4.22
C ARG A 18 6.32 12.86 -4.68
N THR A 19 6.22 12.57 -5.97
CA THR A 19 5.14 11.76 -6.54
C THR A 19 5.18 10.34 -5.99
N CYS A 20 6.35 9.69 -5.97
CA CYS A 20 6.51 8.37 -5.34
C CYS A 20 6.13 8.38 -3.85
N ARG A 21 6.50 9.43 -3.09
CA ARG A 21 6.12 9.55 -1.67
C ARG A 21 4.61 9.61 -1.47
N LEU A 22 3.91 10.36 -2.32
CA LEU A 22 2.45 10.47 -2.26
C LEU A 22 1.78 9.14 -2.62
N ALA A 23 2.23 8.47 -3.68
CA ALA A 23 1.70 7.17 -4.06
C ALA A 23 1.87 6.12 -2.94
N VAL A 24 3.05 6.05 -2.30
CA VAL A 24 3.27 5.15 -1.15
C VAL A 24 2.38 5.51 0.04
N THR A 25 2.09 6.80 0.27
CA THR A 25 1.17 7.23 1.32
C THR A 25 -0.26 6.77 1.02
N GLU A 26 -0.72 6.94 -0.23
CA GLU A 26 -2.03 6.49 -0.69
C GLU A 26 -2.18 4.97 -0.61
N MET A 27 -1.14 4.21 -0.97
CA MET A 27 -1.10 2.76 -0.75
C MET A 27 -1.31 2.41 0.72
N GLY A 28 -0.70 3.16 1.64
CA GLY A 28 -0.91 2.99 3.09
C GLY A 28 -2.36 3.17 3.50
N GLU A 29 -3.02 4.22 3.00
CA GLU A 29 -4.44 4.48 3.28
C GLU A 29 -5.36 3.41 2.69
N LEU A 30 -5.04 2.89 1.49
CA LEU A 30 -5.79 1.79 0.87
C LEU A 30 -5.64 0.49 1.66
N VAL A 31 -4.42 0.16 2.09
CA VAL A 31 -4.13 -1.01 2.91
C VAL A 31 -4.85 -0.92 4.26
N ASP A 32 -4.87 0.24 4.90
CA ASP A 32 -5.60 0.46 6.16
C ASP A 32 -7.10 0.21 6.01
N ARG A 33 -7.71 0.70 4.92
CA ARG A 33 -9.10 0.39 4.56
C ARG A 33 -9.30 -1.10 4.28
N ALA A 34 -8.37 -1.75 3.60
CA ALA A 34 -8.43 -3.17 3.29
C ALA A 34 -8.37 -4.04 4.56
N ILE A 35 -7.52 -3.68 5.53
CA ILE A 35 -7.45 -4.33 6.85
C ILE A 35 -8.79 -4.19 7.56
N SER A 36 -9.32 -2.97 7.65
CA SER A 36 -10.60 -2.69 8.31
C SER A 36 -11.74 -3.48 7.67
N GLY A 37 -11.85 -3.45 6.34
CA GLY A 37 -12.87 -4.19 5.59
C GLY A 37 -12.74 -5.70 5.74
N ALA A 38 -11.52 -6.25 5.72
CA ALA A 38 -11.29 -7.68 5.90
C ALA A 38 -11.68 -8.14 7.31
N MET A 39 -11.44 -7.31 8.32
CA MET A 39 -11.85 -7.58 9.70
C MET A 39 -13.36 -7.55 9.89
N VAL A 40 -14.05 -6.55 9.31
CA VAL A 40 -15.53 -6.50 9.29
C VAL A 40 -16.09 -7.74 8.60
N GLY A 41 -15.60 -8.07 7.41
CA GLY A 41 -16.02 -9.25 6.68
C GLY A 41 -15.83 -10.55 7.46
N LEU A 42 -14.71 -10.67 8.18
CA LEU A 42 -14.42 -11.86 8.99
C LEU A 42 -15.31 -11.95 10.24
N MET A 43 -15.44 -10.86 10.99
CA MET A 43 -16.10 -10.84 12.30
C MET A 43 -17.62 -10.80 12.19
N GLU A 44 -18.15 -10.04 11.23
CA GLU A 44 -19.59 -9.78 11.09
C GLU A 44 -20.22 -10.63 9.98
N ARG A 45 -19.44 -11.48 9.30
CA ARG A 45 -19.86 -12.25 8.11
C ARG A 45 -20.35 -11.35 6.96
N ASP A 46 -19.86 -10.12 6.90
CA ASP A 46 -20.22 -9.19 5.84
C ASP A 46 -19.53 -9.58 4.51
N VAL A 47 -20.31 -10.22 3.63
CA VAL A 47 -19.85 -10.65 2.30
C VAL A 47 -19.62 -9.46 1.38
N ASP A 48 -20.35 -8.36 1.56
CA ASP A 48 -20.19 -7.16 0.74
C ASP A 48 -18.88 -6.44 1.10
N ALA A 49 -18.56 -6.33 2.39
CA ALA A 49 -17.25 -5.84 2.85
C ALA A 49 -16.10 -6.69 2.29
N CYS A 50 -16.25 -8.02 2.28
CA CYS A 50 -15.27 -8.92 1.66
C CYS A 50 -15.11 -8.65 0.16
N ALA A 51 -16.21 -8.42 -0.56
CA ALA A 51 -16.18 -8.16 -2.00
C ALA A 51 -15.47 -6.83 -2.33
N VAL A 52 -15.70 -5.79 -1.51
CA VAL A 52 -15.00 -4.50 -1.65
C VAL A 52 -13.49 -4.68 -1.47
N VAL A 53 -13.04 -5.37 -0.41
CA VAL A 53 -11.60 -5.62 -0.18
C VAL A 53 -10.95 -6.32 -1.38
N ILE A 54 -11.62 -7.34 -1.92
CA ILE A 54 -11.09 -8.10 -3.08
C ILE A 54 -11.02 -7.22 -4.33
N ALA A 55 -11.97 -6.31 -4.53
CA ALA A 55 -12.02 -5.45 -5.70
C ALA A 55 -10.98 -4.32 -5.65
N GLU A 56 -10.81 -3.70 -4.48
CA GLU A 56 -9.92 -2.54 -4.28
C GLU A 56 -8.42 -2.92 -4.31
N ASP A 57 -8.07 -4.19 -4.11
CA ASP A 57 -6.68 -4.69 -4.18
C ASP A 57 -6.00 -4.40 -5.52
N ALA A 58 -6.76 -4.39 -6.62
CA ALA A 58 -6.25 -4.02 -7.93
C ALA A 58 -5.64 -2.60 -7.96
N HIS A 59 -6.16 -1.69 -7.13
CA HIS A 59 -5.65 -0.33 -7.03
C HIS A 59 -4.31 -0.27 -6.29
N ILE A 60 -4.15 -1.05 -5.21
CA ILE A 60 -2.88 -1.18 -4.48
C ILE A 60 -1.79 -1.73 -5.41
N ASN A 61 -2.12 -2.77 -6.18
CA ASN A 61 -1.23 -3.37 -7.17
C ASN A 61 -0.78 -2.38 -8.25
N GLU A 62 -1.70 -1.55 -8.74
CA GLU A 62 -1.39 -0.56 -9.76
C GLU A 62 -0.49 0.55 -9.20
N LEU A 63 -0.78 1.09 -8.02
CA LEU A 63 0.09 2.09 -7.37
C LEU A 63 1.48 1.53 -7.09
N GLN A 64 1.58 0.26 -6.67
CA GLN A 64 2.86 -0.40 -6.47
C GLN A 64 3.66 -0.52 -7.78
N ARG A 65 2.98 -0.83 -8.88
CA ARG A 65 3.57 -0.87 -10.23
C ARG A 65 4.08 0.50 -10.65
N GLU A 66 3.31 1.56 -10.42
CA GLU A 66 3.68 2.94 -10.72
C GLU A 66 4.90 3.40 -9.90
N VAL A 67 4.90 3.18 -8.58
CA VAL A 67 6.03 3.51 -7.70
C VAL A 67 7.30 2.80 -8.18
N ARG A 68 7.18 1.53 -8.57
CA ARG A 68 8.33 0.76 -9.08
C ARG A 68 8.87 1.33 -10.38
N GLU A 69 7.99 1.60 -11.35
CA GLU A 69 8.37 2.12 -12.66
C GLU A 69 9.04 3.51 -12.54
N GLN A 70 8.42 4.42 -11.78
CA GLN A 70 8.99 5.76 -11.53
C GLN A 70 10.34 5.69 -10.81
N SER A 71 10.46 4.81 -9.81
CA SER A 71 11.71 4.61 -9.08
C SER A 71 12.85 4.14 -10.00
N TYR A 72 12.57 3.18 -10.89
CA TYR A 72 13.55 2.74 -11.87
C TYR A 72 13.92 3.83 -12.86
N MET A 73 12.94 4.61 -13.33
CA MET A 73 13.19 5.74 -14.23
C MET A 73 14.05 6.82 -13.57
N MET A 74 13.81 7.16 -12.31
CA MET A 74 14.68 8.10 -11.56
C MET A 74 16.12 7.59 -11.46
N ILE A 75 16.31 6.30 -11.14
CA ILE A 75 17.65 5.69 -11.04
C ILE A 75 18.37 5.75 -12.39
N LEU A 76 17.68 5.38 -13.48
CA LEU A 76 18.26 5.32 -14.82
C LEU A 76 18.57 6.70 -15.41
N THR A 77 17.69 7.68 -15.19
CA THR A 77 17.78 8.98 -15.87
C THR A 77 18.52 10.04 -15.07
N GLN A 78 18.54 9.95 -13.73
CA GLN A 78 19.13 10.98 -12.87
C GLN A 78 20.42 10.54 -12.17
N ALA A 79 20.76 9.24 -12.19
CA ALA A 79 21.94 8.67 -11.51
C ALA A 79 22.13 9.21 -10.07
N PRO A 80 21.12 9.05 -9.19
CA PRO A 80 21.07 9.69 -7.88
C PRO A 80 22.23 9.26 -6.99
N VAL A 81 22.74 10.20 -6.19
CA VAL A 81 23.81 9.94 -5.21
C VAL A 81 23.27 9.16 -4.02
N ALA A 82 24.17 8.66 -3.17
CA ALA A 82 23.86 7.68 -2.11
C ALA A 82 22.68 8.03 -1.18
N ARG A 83 22.44 9.32 -0.89
CA ARG A 83 21.31 9.76 -0.07
C ARG A 83 19.98 9.54 -0.79
N ASP A 84 19.89 10.06 -2.00
CA ASP A 84 18.68 10.04 -2.82
C ASP A 84 18.36 8.60 -3.27
N LEU A 85 19.39 7.84 -3.66
CA LEU A 85 19.24 6.41 -3.97
C LEU A 85 18.68 5.63 -2.78
N ARG A 86 19.14 5.90 -1.55
CA ARG A 86 18.63 5.22 -0.36
C ARG A 86 17.14 5.52 -0.13
N GLU A 87 16.71 6.74 -0.39
CA GLU A 87 15.30 7.12 -0.26
C GLU A 87 14.43 6.39 -1.29
N ILE A 88 14.86 6.34 -2.55
CA ILE A 88 14.18 5.58 -3.62
C ILE A 88 14.06 4.11 -3.25
N MET A 89 15.14 3.49 -2.78
CA MET A 89 15.13 2.09 -2.36
C MET A 89 14.20 1.85 -1.16
N GLY A 90 14.10 2.81 -0.24
CA GLY A 90 13.15 2.76 0.87
C GLY A 90 11.70 2.78 0.39
N LEU A 91 11.37 3.67 -0.55
CA LEU A 91 10.03 3.76 -1.16
C LEU A 91 9.66 2.48 -1.91
N LEU A 92 10.60 1.93 -2.70
CA LEU A 92 10.42 0.63 -3.36
C LEU A 92 10.08 -0.47 -2.36
N HIS A 93 10.88 -0.61 -1.30
CA HIS A 93 10.65 -1.64 -0.29
C HIS A 93 9.30 -1.45 0.43
N MET A 94 8.97 -0.21 0.85
CA MET A 94 7.69 0.07 1.50
C MET A 94 6.51 -0.24 0.59
N SER A 95 6.56 0.13 -0.69
CA SER A 95 5.50 -0.19 -1.65
C SER A 95 5.28 -1.70 -1.82
N ALA A 96 6.35 -2.49 -1.83
CA ALA A 96 6.25 -3.95 -1.91
C ALA A 96 5.65 -4.56 -0.65
N GLU A 97 6.01 -4.08 0.54
CA GLU A 97 5.41 -4.56 1.78
C GLU A 97 3.93 -4.17 1.91
N LEU A 98 3.54 -2.98 1.44
CA LEU A 98 2.14 -2.54 1.40
C LEU A 98 1.29 -3.40 0.45
N GLU A 99 1.79 -3.74 -0.73
CA GLU A 99 1.10 -4.67 -1.64
C GLU A 99 0.90 -6.05 -1.02
N ARG A 100 1.94 -6.60 -0.37
CA ARG A 100 1.84 -7.87 0.36
C ARG A 100 0.81 -7.82 1.49
N MET A 101 0.69 -6.69 2.19
CA MET A 101 -0.36 -6.49 3.19
C MET A 101 -1.76 -6.49 2.56
N GLY A 102 -1.93 -5.87 1.39
CA GLY A 102 -3.17 -5.93 0.60
C GLY A 102 -3.56 -7.37 0.24
N ASP A 103 -2.61 -8.14 -0.30
CA ASP A 103 -2.77 -9.57 -0.62
C ASP A 103 -3.22 -10.42 0.59
N HIS A 104 -2.68 -10.12 1.77
CA HIS A 104 -3.10 -10.76 3.02
C HIS A 104 -4.55 -10.40 3.38
N CYS A 105 -4.96 -9.15 3.21
CA CYS A 105 -6.35 -8.72 3.41
C CYS A 105 -7.31 -9.44 2.45
N VAL A 106 -6.94 -9.56 1.17
CA VAL A 106 -7.70 -10.33 0.18
C VAL A 106 -7.84 -11.80 0.59
N SER A 107 -6.77 -12.40 1.09
CA SER A 107 -6.78 -13.78 1.56
C SER A 107 -7.74 -13.96 2.75
N ILE A 108 -7.71 -13.03 3.71
CA ILE A 108 -8.66 -13.01 4.84
C ILE A 108 -10.09 -12.85 4.35
N ALA A 109 -10.37 -11.90 3.44
CA ALA A 109 -11.69 -11.67 2.88
C ALA A 109 -12.26 -12.90 2.13
N LYS A 110 -11.42 -13.61 1.38
CA LYS A 110 -11.81 -14.86 0.71
C LYS A 110 -12.18 -15.96 1.71
N ILE A 111 -11.41 -16.09 2.79
CA ILE A 111 -11.69 -17.04 3.88
C ILE A 111 -12.99 -16.64 4.59
N ALA A 112 -13.13 -15.37 4.96
CA ALA A 112 -14.31 -14.82 5.62
C ALA A 112 -15.59 -15.08 4.82
N ARG A 113 -15.57 -14.80 3.51
CA ARG A 113 -16.69 -15.09 2.61
C ARG A 113 -17.03 -16.58 2.58
N SER A 114 -16.03 -17.46 2.58
CA SER A 114 -16.24 -18.91 2.59
C SER A 114 -16.83 -19.40 3.92
N LEU A 115 -16.52 -18.71 5.02
CA LEU A 115 -17.04 -19.03 6.35
C LEU A 115 -18.47 -18.52 6.58
N ALA A 116 -18.99 -17.61 5.75
CA ALA A 116 -20.36 -17.08 5.88
C ALA A 116 -21.43 -18.18 5.74
N ASP A 117 -21.11 -19.27 5.03
CA ASP A 117 -22.00 -20.42 4.86
C ASP A 117 -21.98 -21.41 6.04
N PHE A 118 -21.12 -21.18 7.04
CA PHE A 118 -20.94 -22.05 8.20
C PHE A 118 -21.45 -21.41 9.51
N PRO A 119 -21.89 -22.23 10.49
CA PRO A 119 -22.30 -21.72 11.80
C PRO A 119 -21.21 -20.87 12.45
N GLU A 120 -21.60 -19.86 13.22
CA GLU A 120 -20.66 -19.02 13.96
C GLU A 120 -19.77 -19.85 14.88
N LEU A 121 -18.47 -19.57 14.85
CA LEU A 121 -17.52 -20.14 15.79
C LEU A 121 -17.81 -19.57 17.18
N ALA A 122 -17.88 -20.42 18.20
CA ALA A 122 -18.10 -19.99 19.57
C ALA A 122 -16.92 -19.12 20.05
N THR A 123 -17.15 -17.81 20.10
CA THR A 123 -16.33 -16.74 20.71
C THR A 123 -14.93 -16.47 20.11
N HIS A 124 -14.77 -15.28 19.51
CA HIS A 124 -13.48 -14.70 19.10
C HIS A 124 -12.97 -13.75 20.19
N VAL A 125 -12.26 -14.27 21.18
CA VAL A 125 -11.88 -13.50 22.39
C VAL A 125 -10.85 -12.38 22.11
N ASP A 126 -10.07 -12.46 21.01
CA ASP A 126 -8.97 -11.51 20.76
C ASP A 126 -8.93 -10.83 19.37
N LEU A 127 -9.70 -11.28 18.37
CA LEU A 127 -9.70 -10.67 17.03
C LEU A 127 -10.13 -9.19 16.99
N PRO A 128 -11.16 -8.74 17.75
CA PRO A 128 -11.59 -7.33 17.71
C PRO A 128 -10.48 -6.34 18.10
N LYS A 129 -9.52 -6.75 18.94
CA LYS A 129 -8.42 -5.89 19.42
C LYS A 129 -7.35 -5.69 18.34
N MET A 130 -7.23 -6.60 17.38
CA MET A 130 -6.19 -6.54 16.34
C MET A 130 -6.50 -5.50 15.25
N ALA A 131 -7.75 -5.04 15.15
CA ALA A 131 -8.19 -4.04 14.18
C ALA A 131 -8.13 -2.60 14.70
N GLN A 132 -7.78 -2.40 15.98
CA GLN A 132 -7.76 -1.09 16.61
C GLN A 132 -6.30 -0.60 16.71
N PHE A 133 -5.89 0.30 15.81
CA PHE A 133 -4.61 1.02 15.87
C PHE A 133 -4.84 2.53 15.88
#